data_AF-A0A831SZ93-F1
#
_entry.id   AF-A0A831SZ93-F1
#
_cell.length_a   1.000
_cell.length_b   1.000
_cell.length_c   1.000
_cell.angle_alpha   90.00
_cell.angle_beta   90.00
_cell.angle_gamma   90.00
#
_symmetry.space_group_name_H-M   'P 1'
#
loop_
_entity.id
_entity.type
_entity.pdbx_description
1 polymer ?
#
loop_
_entity_poly.entity_id
_entity_poly.type
_entity_poly.pdbx_seq_one_letter_code
_entity_poly.pdbx_strand_id
1 'polypeptide(L)'
;MKHIVGVADMKISANPEDTIITYALGSCLGITLYDPVTRVGGMLHVMLPVSTIDPARMADNPYIFVDSGVPRLFIESYKAGARKERLIVKAAGGACATGNEDDDYFQIGKRNFIMLRKLLWKNGVLLKAYDVGGNQSRTMSLEIASGNVTVRTNGNLIQL
;
A
#
# COMPACT_ATOMS: atom_id res chain seq x y z
N MET A 1 11.75 7.43 14.26
CA MET A 1 11.92 8.46 13.20
C MET A 1 10.81 8.40 12.16
N LYS A 2 10.66 9.40 11.30
CA LYS A 2 9.63 9.42 10.25
C LYS A 2 10.22 9.04 8.89
N HIS A 3 9.72 7.97 8.30
CA HIS A 3 10.13 7.49 6.97
C HIS A 3 9.07 7.83 5.94
N ILE A 4 9.42 8.65 4.95
CA ILE A 4 8.50 9.02 3.87
C ILE A 4 8.66 8.01 2.73
N VAL A 5 7.53 7.44 2.29
CA VAL A 5 7.43 6.61 1.09
C VAL A 5 6.94 7.48 -0.05
N GLY A 6 7.83 7.73 -1.01
CA GLY A 6 7.50 8.45 -2.23
C GLY A 6 6.64 7.62 -3.17
N VAL A 7 6.21 8.23 -4.27
CA VAL A 7 5.54 7.52 -5.36
C VAL A 7 6.49 6.48 -5.96
N ALA A 8 6.02 5.25 -6.15
CA ALA A 8 6.85 4.13 -6.63
C ALA A 8 8.07 3.87 -5.74
N ASP A 9 7.87 3.91 -4.42
CA ASP A 9 8.88 3.59 -3.42
C ASP A 9 8.30 2.63 -2.37
N MET A 10 9.20 2.03 -1.60
CA MET A 10 8.90 1.10 -0.52
C MET A 10 9.86 1.32 0.65
N LYS A 11 9.35 1.24 1.88
CA LYS A 11 10.16 1.24 3.10
C LYS A 11 9.74 0.11 4.02
N ILE A 12 10.73 -0.49 4.70
CA ILE A 12 10.56 -1.46 5.79
C ILE A 12 11.24 -0.87 7.03
N SER A 13 10.66 -1.06 8.21
CA SER A 13 11.33 -0.81 9.48
C SER A 13 10.93 -1.88 10.51
N ALA A 14 11.86 -2.17 11.41
CA ALA A 14 11.63 -2.97 12.62
C ALA A 14 11.94 -2.18 13.91
N ASN A 15 12.21 -0.87 13.80
CA ASN A 15 12.45 -0.01 14.94
C ASN A 15 11.10 0.52 15.48
N PRO A 16 10.69 0.21 16.72
CA PRO A 16 9.43 0.67 17.29
C PRO A 16 9.23 2.20 17.27
N GLU A 17 10.31 2.98 17.33
CA GLU A 17 10.24 4.46 17.31
C GLU A 17 9.90 5.02 15.92
N ASP A 18 9.82 4.16 14.91
CA ASP A 18 9.57 4.57 13.54
C ASP A 18 8.09 4.71 13.19
N THR A 19 7.81 5.67 12.30
CA THR A 19 6.55 5.80 11.60
C THR A 19 6.83 5.86 10.11
N ILE A 20 6.20 4.99 9.34
CA ILE A 20 6.28 5.01 7.87
C ILE A 20 5.03 5.72 7.34
N ILE A 21 5.20 6.68 6.43
CA ILE A 21 4.10 7.51 5.93
C ILE A 21 4.20 7.75 4.43
N THR A 22 3.06 7.74 3.76
CA THR A 22 2.91 8.17 2.38
C THR A 22 1.84 9.24 2.27
N TYR A 23 2.03 10.17 1.34
CA TYR A 23 1.13 11.30 1.12
C TYR A 23 0.46 11.22 -0.25
N ALA A 24 -0.61 12.00 -0.40
CA ALA A 24 -1.26 12.27 -1.67
C ALA A 24 -1.64 10.99 -2.46
N LEU A 25 -2.18 9.99 -1.76
CA LEU A 25 -2.77 8.81 -2.39
C LEU A 25 -4.07 9.21 -3.12
N GLY A 26 -3.92 9.67 -4.36
CA GLY A 26 -5.00 9.86 -5.33
C GLY A 26 -5.42 8.50 -5.91
N SER A 27 -5.29 8.32 -7.23
CA SER A 27 -5.52 7.02 -7.89
C SER A 27 -4.49 5.93 -7.52
N CYS A 28 -3.36 6.34 -6.94
CA CYS A 28 -2.34 5.45 -6.40
C CYS A 28 -2.84 4.70 -5.14
N LEU A 29 -2.17 3.59 -4.79
CA LEU A 29 -2.54 2.78 -3.64
C LEU A 29 -1.36 2.68 -2.65
N GLY A 30 -1.63 2.99 -1.39
CA GLY A 30 -0.76 2.74 -0.25
C GLY A 30 -1.08 1.37 0.32
N ILE A 31 -0.06 0.53 0.52
CA ILE A 31 -0.22 -0.85 1.00
C ILE A 31 0.74 -1.05 2.15
N THR A 32 0.24 -1.51 3.29
CA THR A 32 1.06 -1.80 4.47
C THR A 32 1.07 -3.29 4.81
N LEU A 33 2.21 -3.72 5.36
CA LEU A 33 2.38 -5.00 6.03
C LEU A 33 2.83 -4.74 7.47
N TYR A 34 2.36 -5.54 8.41
CA TYR A 34 2.84 -5.50 9.78
C TYR A 34 2.82 -6.89 10.42
N ASP A 35 3.94 -7.31 11.02
CA ASP A 35 4.00 -8.47 11.91
C ASP A 35 4.07 -8.00 13.37
N PRO A 36 3.04 -8.27 14.20
CA PRO A 36 2.99 -7.77 15.57
C PRO A 36 4.01 -8.43 16.51
N VAL A 37 4.54 -9.60 16.16
CA VAL A 37 5.50 -10.32 17.03
C VAL A 37 6.91 -9.79 16.84
N THR A 38 7.33 -9.62 15.58
CA THR A 38 8.67 -9.09 15.26
C THR A 38 8.69 -7.58 15.10
N ARG A 39 7.51 -6.94 15.12
CA ARG A 39 7.30 -5.51 14.86
C ARG A 39 7.91 -5.04 13.55
N VAL A 40 7.98 -5.94 12.57
CA VAL A 40 8.39 -5.59 11.21
C VAL A 40 7.19 -4.97 10.53
N GLY A 41 7.32 -3.71 10.13
CA GLY A 41 6.33 -2.99 9.36
C GLY A 41 6.89 -2.52 8.03
N GLY A 42 6.04 -2.47 7.02
CA GLY A 42 6.39 -2.04 5.69
C GLY A 42 5.27 -1.24 5.04
N MET A 43 5.64 -0.34 4.13
CA MET A 43 4.69 0.39 3.30
C MET A 43 5.22 0.54 1.87
N LEU A 44 4.32 0.37 0.92
CA LEU A 44 4.53 0.51 -0.51
C LEU A 44 3.54 1.52 -1.08
N HIS A 45 4.01 2.37 -1.99
CA HIS A 45 3.17 3.30 -2.75
C HIS A 45 3.22 2.93 -4.24
N VAL A 46 2.18 2.26 -4.74
CA VAL A 46 2.08 1.84 -6.14
C VAL A 46 1.22 2.80 -6.96
N MET A 47 1.51 2.88 -8.26
CA MET A 47 0.78 3.72 -9.22
C MET A 47 -0.13 2.93 -10.15
N LEU A 48 0.33 1.77 -10.62
CA LEU A 48 -0.27 1.05 -11.75
C LEU A 48 -0.59 -0.41 -11.39
N PRO A 49 -1.57 -1.03 -12.06
CA PRO A 49 -2.06 -2.34 -11.62
C PRO A 49 -1.12 -3.48 -12.05
N VAL A 50 -0.71 -3.50 -13.32
CA VAL A 50 0.06 -4.62 -13.88
C VAL A 50 1.27 -4.14 -14.67
N SER A 51 2.40 -4.79 -14.45
CA SER A 51 3.70 -4.50 -15.06
C SER A 51 3.75 -4.74 -16.56
N THR A 52 2.89 -5.61 -17.10
CA THR A 52 2.84 -5.93 -18.54
C THR A 52 2.41 -4.75 -19.40
N ILE A 53 1.85 -3.69 -18.81
CA ILE A 53 1.51 -2.45 -19.52
C ILE A 53 2.79 -1.71 -19.95
N ASP A 54 3.86 -1.80 -19.16
CA ASP A 54 5.14 -1.14 -19.45
C ASP A 54 6.32 -1.95 -18.87
N PRO A 55 6.81 -2.96 -19.61
CA PRO A 55 7.88 -3.83 -19.17
C PRO A 55 9.21 -3.09 -18.93
N ALA A 56 9.48 -2.01 -19.68
CA ALA A 56 10.70 -1.22 -19.52
C ALA A 56 10.69 -0.49 -18.17
N ARG A 57 9.59 0.19 -17.83
CA ARG A 57 9.45 0.84 -16.52
C ARG A 57 9.45 -0.16 -15.36
N MET A 58 8.93 -1.38 -15.56
CA MET A 58 9.01 -2.43 -14.54
C MET A 58 10.47 -2.80 -14.25
N ALA A 59 11.28 -2.97 -15.29
CA ALA A 59 12.69 -3.30 -15.15
C ALA A 59 13.46 -2.20 -14.38
N ASP A 60 13.12 -0.93 -14.64
CA ASP A 60 13.72 0.21 -13.96
C ASP A 60 13.25 0.34 -12.50
N ASN A 61 11.95 0.26 -12.24
CA ASN A 61 11.39 0.37 -10.90
C ASN A 61 10.16 -0.54 -10.69
N PRO A 62 10.32 -1.64 -9.94
CA PRO A 62 9.24 -2.59 -9.71
C PRO A 62 8.16 -2.07 -8.74
N TYR A 63 8.41 -0.99 -8.00
CA TYR A 63 7.44 -0.42 -7.05
C TYR A 63 6.36 0.41 -7.73
N ILE A 64 6.47 0.64 -9.04
CA ILE A 64 5.43 1.30 -9.83
C ILE A 64 4.15 0.46 -9.86
N PHE A 65 4.28 -0.87 -9.95
CA PHE A 65 3.15 -1.76 -10.22
C PHE A 65 2.74 -2.60 -9.01
N VAL A 66 1.45 -2.91 -8.88
CA VAL A 66 0.92 -3.78 -7.82
C VAL A 66 1.49 -5.20 -7.92
N ASP A 67 1.49 -5.78 -9.11
CA ASP A 67 1.91 -7.17 -9.35
C ASP A 67 3.41 -7.42 -9.15
N SER A 68 4.26 -6.40 -9.26
CA SER A 68 5.71 -6.48 -8.99
C SER A 68 6.11 -5.91 -7.63
N GLY A 69 5.46 -4.84 -7.18
CA GLY A 69 5.80 -4.14 -5.94
C GLY A 69 5.35 -4.88 -4.70
N VAL A 70 4.14 -5.43 -4.71
CA VAL A 70 3.60 -6.16 -3.54
C VAL A 70 4.43 -7.41 -3.23
N PRO A 71 4.79 -8.28 -4.19
CA PRO A 71 5.68 -9.41 -3.88
C PRO A 71 7.00 -8.99 -3.25
N ARG A 72 7.59 -7.88 -3.71
CA ARG A 72 8.83 -7.34 -3.12
C ARG A 72 8.63 -6.87 -1.69
N LEU A 73 7.53 -6.17 -1.40
CA LEU A 73 7.18 -5.76 -0.03
C LEU A 73 7.10 -6.97 0.92
N PHE A 74 6.49 -8.08 0.49
CA PHE A 74 6.46 -9.31 1.27
C PHE A 74 7.85 -9.93 1.43
N ILE A 75 8.63 -10.05 0.36
CA ILE A 75 9.98 -10.62 0.39
C ILE A 75 10.89 -9.84 1.36
N GLU A 76 10.91 -8.52 1.26
CA GLU A 76 11.73 -7.68 2.15
C GLU A 76 11.23 -7.72 3.59
N SER A 77 9.92 -7.83 3.81
CA SER A 77 9.36 -8.04 5.16
C SER A 77 9.82 -9.39 5.74
N TYR A 78 9.84 -10.46 4.95
CA TYR A 78 10.32 -11.77 5.39
C TYR A 78 11.82 -11.76 5.71
N LYS A 79 12.63 -11.07 4.89
CA LYS A 79 14.07 -10.87 5.16
C LYS A 79 14.30 -10.12 6.48
N ALA A 80 13.43 -9.19 6.81
CA ALA A 80 13.45 -8.48 8.10
C ALA A 80 12.90 -9.32 9.27
N GLY A 81 12.42 -10.55 9.03
CA GLY A 81 11.99 -11.50 10.06
C GLY A 81 10.47 -11.63 10.22
N ALA A 82 9.66 -10.93 9.42
CA ALA A 82 8.22 -11.12 9.42
C ALA A 82 7.82 -12.54 8.98
N ARG A 83 6.68 -13.02 9.48
CA ARG A 83 6.11 -14.32 9.07
C ARG A 83 4.73 -14.12 8.46
N LYS A 84 4.50 -14.78 7.32
CA LYS A 84 3.29 -14.67 6.52
C LYS A 84 2.01 -14.86 7.33
N GLU A 85 2.01 -15.84 8.22
CA GLU A 85 0.84 -16.25 9.02
C GLU A 85 0.38 -15.17 10.00
N ARG A 86 1.25 -14.20 10.30
CA ARG A 86 1.00 -13.12 11.26
C ARG A 86 0.88 -11.76 10.59
N LEU A 87 1.09 -11.69 9.28
CA LEU A 87 1.08 -10.42 8.55
C LEU A 87 -0.32 -9.83 8.51
N ILE A 88 -0.44 -8.61 9.01
CA ILE A 88 -1.61 -7.77 8.91
C ILE A 88 -1.41 -6.87 7.70
N VAL A 89 -2.27 -7.03 6.69
CA VAL A 89 -2.24 -6.24 5.46
C VAL A 89 -3.37 -5.21 5.48
N LYS A 90 -3.05 -3.94 5.25
CA LYS A 90 -4.04 -2.86 5.12
C LYS A 90 -3.72 -2.01 3.88
N ALA A 91 -4.72 -1.33 3.33
CA ALA A 91 -4.52 -0.49 2.16
C ALA A 91 -5.38 0.77 2.18
N ALA A 92 -4.90 1.85 1.55
CA ALA A 92 -5.69 3.05 1.36
C ALA A 92 -5.36 3.75 0.03
N GLY A 93 -6.27 4.57 -0.49
CA GLY A 93 -6.05 5.37 -1.71
C GLY A 93 -7.05 5.03 -2.82
N GLY A 94 -6.58 4.90 -4.06
CA GLY A 94 -7.42 4.53 -5.20
C GLY A 94 -8.57 5.51 -5.48
N ALA A 95 -8.42 6.77 -5.10
CA ALA A 95 -9.39 7.82 -5.35
C ALA A 95 -9.53 8.11 -6.85
N CYS A 96 -10.74 8.51 -7.24
CA CYS A 96 -11.14 8.83 -8.58
C CYS A 96 -11.46 10.33 -8.65
N ALA A 97 -10.65 11.11 -9.38
CA ALA A 97 -10.74 12.57 -9.39
C ALA A 97 -12.07 13.10 -9.98
N THR A 98 -12.70 12.35 -10.88
CA THR A 98 -14.01 12.67 -11.48
C THR A 98 -15.15 12.48 -10.49
N GLY A 99 -14.92 11.79 -9.37
CA GLY A 99 -15.92 11.47 -8.35
C GLY A 99 -16.93 10.39 -8.74
N ASN A 100 -17.00 10.03 -10.02
CA ASN A 100 -17.72 8.89 -10.55
C ASN A 100 -16.73 7.93 -11.21
N GLU A 101 -16.65 6.70 -10.71
CA GLU A 101 -15.74 5.67 -11.25
C GLU A 101 -16.07 5.29 -12.69
N ASP A 102 -17.34 5.40 -13.10
CA ASP A 102 -17.76 5.05 -14.46
C ASP A 102 -17.34 6.13 -15.48
N ASP A 103 -17.10 7.36 -15.02
CA ASP A 103 -16.62 8.48 -15.84
C ASP A 103 -15.08 8.53 -15.91
N ASP A 104 -14.37 7.78 -15.06
CA ASP A 104 -12.92 7.62 -15.15
C ASP A 104 -12.60 6.54 -16.19
N TYR A 105 -12.26 6.98 -17.41
CA TYR A 105 -11.94 6.10 -18.52
C TYR A 105 -10.87 5.03 -18.19
N PHE A 106 -9.91 5.37 -17.33
CA PHE A 106 -8.79 4.48 -17.01
C PHE A 106 -9.02 3.64 -15.75
N GLN A 107 -9.92 4.07 -14.85
CA GLN A 107 -10.27 3.42 -13.57
C GLN A 107 -9.04 2.93 -12.79
N ILE A 108 -7.97 3.73 -12.78
CA ILE A 108 -6.64 3.27 -12.31
C ILE A 108 -6.72 2.82 -10.84
N GLY A 109 -7.35 3.61 -9.98
CA GLY A 109 -7.51 3.28 -8.56
C GLY A 109 -8.24 1.96 -8.32
N LYS A 110 -9.35 1.77 -9.03
CA LYS A 110 -10.14 0.52 -8.99
C LYS A 110 -9.34 -0.67 -9.49
N ARG A 111 -8.63 -0.52 -10.61
CA ARG A 111 -7.78 -1.58 -11.17
C ARG A 111 -6.63 -1.94 -10.24
N ASN A 112 -6.00 -0.94 -9.60
CA ASN A 112 -4.95 -1.16 -8.59
C ASN A 112 -5.49 -2.01 -7.44
N PHE A 113 -6.66 -1.66 -6.91
CA PHE A 113 -7.26 -2.37 -5.79
C PHE A 113 -7.71 -3.78 -6.16
N ILE A 114 -8.33 -3.97 -7.33
CA ILE A 114 -8.70 -5.30 -7.84
C ILE A 114 -7.47 -6.19 -7.97
N MET A 115 -6.38 -5.65 -8.54
CA MET A 115 -5.14 -6.41 -8.70
C MET A 115 -4.53 -6.79 -7.35
N LEU A 116 -4.53 -5.87 -6.38
CA LEU A 116 -4.08 -6.16 -5.01
C LEU A 116 -4.89 -7.31 -4.41
N ARG A 117 -6.22 -7.22 -4.45
CA ARG A 117 -7.10 -8.27 -3.90
C ARG A 117 -6.86 -9.62 -4.57
N LYS A 118 -6.74 -9.65 -5.90
CA LYS A 118 -6.44 -10.87 -6.66
C LYS A 118 -5.11 -11.48 -6.24
N LEU A 119 -4.07 -10.65 -6.08
CA LEU A 119 -2.74 -11.09 -5.69
C LEU A 119 -2.73 -11.66 -4.26
N LEU A 120 -3.35 -10.96 -3.31
CA LEU A 120 -3.44 -11.42 -1.92
C LEU A 120 -4.23 -12.73 -1.83
N TRP A 121 -5.39 -12.81 -2.50
CA TRP A 121 -6.22 -14.02 -2.53
C TRP A 121 -5.48 -15.23 -3.08
N LYS A 122 -4.79 -15.08 -4.23
CA LYS A 122 -3.99 -16.16 -4.84
C LYS A 122 -2.90 -16.68 -3.90
N ASN A 123 -2.41 -15.83 -2.99
CA ASN A 123 -1.37 -16.18 -2.03
C ASN A 123 -1.94 -16.56 -0.65
N GLY A 124 -3.25 -16.68 -0.48
CA GLY A 124 -3.87 -17.03 0.80
C GLY A 124 -3.69 -15.95 1.87
N VAL A 125 -3.59 -14.69 1.47
CA VAL A 125 -3.51 -13.52 2.37
C VAL A 125 -4.80 -12.73 2.27
N LEU A 126 -5.31 -12.27 3.41
CA LEU A 126 -6.50 -11.44 3.48
C LEU A 126 -6.14 -10.00 3.81
N LEU A 127 -6.89 -9.06 3.22
CA LEU A 127 -6.80 -7.65 3.56
C LEU A 127 -7.61 -7.40 4.84
N LYS A 128 -6.95 -6.96 5.92
CA LYS A 128 -7.59 -6.83 7.24
C LYS A 128 -8.54 -5.63 7.30
N ALA A 129 -8.15 -4.53 6.68
CA ALA A 129 -8.93 -3.30 6.58
C ALA A 129 -8.45 -2.46 5.41
N TYR A 130 -9.33 -1.62 4.86
CA TYR A 130 -8.99 -0.76 3.75
C TYR A 130 -9.90 0.47 3.65
N ASP A 131 -9.36 1.59 3.16
CA ASP A 131 -10.12 2.79 2.79
C ASP A 131 -9.72 3.22 1.36
N VAL A 132 -10.50 2.76 0.39
CA VAL A 132 -10.16 2.86 -1.05
C VAL A 132 -11.34 3.44 -1.82
N GLY A 133 -11.06 4.17 -2.91
CA GLY A 133 -12.08 4.78 -3.76
C GLY A 133 -12.42 6.21 -3.33
N GLY A 134 -13.63 6.67 -3.61
CA GLY A 134 -14.04 8.06 -3.35
C GLY A 134 -13.29 9.06 -4.24
N ASN A 135 -13.37 10.36 -3.91
CA ASN A 135 -12.89 11.44 -4.77
C ASN A 135 -11.76 12.29 -4.17
N GLN A 136 -11.27 11.92 -2.99
CA GLN A 136 -10.29 12.71 -2.23
C GLN A 136 -9.00 11.93 -2.04
N SER A 137 -7.87 12.64 -2.14
CA SER A 137 -6.56 12.08 -1.85
C SER A 137 -6.38 11.86 -0.35
N ARG A 138 -5.54 10.87 -0.01
CA ARG A 138 -5.35 10.42 1.37
C ARG A 138 -3.89 10.44 1.77
N THR A 139 -3.65 10.61 3.06
CA THR A 139 -2.34 10.34 3.69
C THR A 139 -2.47 9.09 4.54
N MET A 140 -1.56 8.14 4.38
CA MET A 140 -1.56 6.89 5.14
C MET A 140 -0.28 6.79 5.96
N SER A 141 -0.39 6.45 7.24
CA SER A 141 0.76 6.21 8.12
C SER A 141 0.65 4.89 8.86
N LEU A 142 1.80 4.27 9.12
CA LEU A 142 1.98 3.06 9.91
C LEU A 142 2.95 3.38 11.06
N GLU A 143 2.48 3.24 12.29
CA GLU A 143 3.34 3.28 13.48
C GLU A 143 3.92 1.89 13.77
N ILE A 144 5.24 1.77 13.87
CA ILE A 144 5.91 0.46 14.02
C ILE A 144 5.75 -0.11 15.43
N ALA A 145 5.72 0.76 16.46
CA ALA A 145 5.50 0.34 17.84
C ALA A 145 4.21 -0.49 18.03
N SER A 146 3.13 -0.08 17.37
CA SER A 146 1.78 -0.61 17.60
C SER A 146 1.19 -1.37 16.41
N GLY A 147 1.67 -1.12 15.19
CA GLY A 147 1.04 -1.58 13.96
C GLY A 147 -0.20 -0.78 13.56
N ASN A 148 -0.46 0.34 14.25
CA ASN A 148 -1.61 1.20 13.96
C ASN A 148 -1.43 1.84 12.60
N VAL A 149 -2.46 1.68 11.77
CA VAL A 149 -2.53 2.32 10.45
C VAL A 149 -3.59 3.39 10.51
N THR A 150 -3.19 4.62 10.22
CA THR A 150 -4.10 5.75 10.18
C THR A 150 -4.17 6.33 8.78
N VAL A 151 -5.37 6.78 8.41
CA VAL A 151 -5.66 7.38 7.12
C VAL A 151 -6.30 8.74 7.34
N ARG A 152 -5.71 9.77 6.73
CA ARG A 152 -6.20 11.15 6.82
C ARG A 152 -6.72 11.61 5.47
N THR A 153 -7.97 12.09 5.48
CA THR A 153 -8.69 12.58 4.30
C THR A 153 -9.39 13.89 4.67
N ASN A 154 -9.00 15.01 4.06
CA ASN A 154 -9.59 16.34 4.29
C ASN A 154 -9.82 16.70 5.78
N GLY A 155 -8.77 16.55 6.59
CA GLY A 155 -8.82 16.84 8.03
C GLY A 155 -9.40 15.72 8.91
N ASN A 156 -10.18 14.78 8.34
CA ASN A 156 -10.67 13.62 9.07
C ASN A 156 -9.59 12.55 9.19
N LEU A 157 -9.43 11.97 10.38
CA LEU A 157 -8.50 10.88 10.65
C LEU A 157 -9.28 9.64 11.06
N ILE A 158 -9.05 8.53 10.35
CA ILE A 158 -9.58 7.22 10.71
C ILE A 158 -8.42 6.26 11.00
N GLN A 159 -8.70 5.24 11.81
CA GLN A 159 -7.80 4.11 12.01
C GLN A 159 -8.36 2.90 11.25
N LEU A 160 -7.50 2.30 10.42
CA LEU A 160 -7.77 1.03 9.76
C LEU A 160 -7.39 -0.14 10.66
#